data_AF-A0AAW4U2R3-F1
#
_entry.id   AF-A0AAW4U2R3-F1
#
_cell.length_a   1.000
_cell.length_b   1.000
_cell.length_c   1.000
_cell.angle_alpha   90.00
_cell.angle_beta   90.00
_cell.angle_gamma   90.00
#
_symmetry.space_group_name_H-M   'P 1'
#
loop_
_entity.id
_entity.type
_entity.pdbx_description
1 polymer ?
#
loop_
_entity_poly.entity_id
_entity_poly.type
_entity_poly.pdbx_seq_one_letter_code
_entity_poly.pdbx_strand_id
1 'polypeptide(L)' 'MYFTTPMTTAQVVEHLGYPTRQCLERWLAMDSRYAGHMAKPIIPLETRRRAVELVLGGMQQKQAAKQLG' A
#
# COMPACT_ATOMS: atom_id res chain seq x y z
N MET A 1 -0.38 -27.46 -9.27
CA MET A 1 -0.29 -26.35 -10.23
C MET A 1 -1.24 -25.27 -9.74
N TYR A 2 -0.73 -24.13 -9.28
CA TYR A 2 -1.54 -23.06 -8.69
C TYR A 2 -2.27 -22.33 -9.83
N PHE A 3 -3.57 -22.59 -9.97
CA PHE A 3 -4.51 -22.05 -10.96
C PHE A 3 -4.36 -22.57 -12.40
N THR A 4 -5.47 -23.09 -12.95
CA THR A 4 -5.60 -23.59 -14.33
C THR A 4 -6.12 -22.53 -15.30
N THR A 5 -6.60 -21.41 -14.77
CA THR A 5 -7.03 -20.24 -15.54
C THR A 5 -5.86 -19.26 -15.61
N PRO A 6 -5.53 -18.72 -16.80
CA PRO A 6 -4.56 -17.65 -16.91
C PRO A 6 -5.12 -16.41 -16.19
N MET A 7 -4.47 -16.04 -15.09
CA MET A 7 -4.78 -14.86 -14.30
C MET A 7 -3.60 -13.89 -14.37
N THR A 8 -3.88 -12.59 -14.34
CA THR A 8 -2.82 -11.59 -14.16
C THR A 8 -2.20 -11.70 -12.77
N THR A 9 -0.96 -11.25 -12.60
CA THR A 9 -0.29 -11.26 -11.28
C THR A 9 -1.13 -10.61 -10.18
N ALA A 10 -1.86 -9.54 -10.50
CA ALA A 10 -2.77 -8.87 -9.56
C ALA A 10 -3.93 -9.78 -9.13
N GLN A 11 -4.53 -10.51 -10.07
CA GLN A 11 -5.60 -11.46 -9.78
C GLN A 11 -5.12 -12.67 -8.99
N VAL A 12 -3.90 -13.16 -9.25
CA VAL A 12 -3.30 -14.25 -8.45
C VAL A 12 -3.06 -13.80 -7.00
N VAL A 13 -2.54 -12.59 -6.82
CA VAL A 13 -2.32 -11.99 -5.48
C VAL A 13 -3.64 -11.83 -4.73
N GLU A 14 -4.68 -11.33 -5.39
CA GLU A 14 -6.03 -11.18 -4.82
C GLU A 14 -6.66 -12.52 -4.46
N HIS A 15 -6.60 -13.51 -5.37
CA HIS A 15 -7.19 -14.84 -5.16
C HIS A 15 -6.51 -15.62 -4.03
N LEU A 16 -5.19 -15.45 -3.87
CA LEU A 16 -4.44 -16.05 -2.78
C LEU A 16 -4.60 -15.29 -1.44
N GLY A 17 -5.32 -14.16 -1.44
CA GLY A 17 -5.43 -13.30 -0.26
C GLY A 17 -4.10 -12.67 0.15
N TYR A 18 -3.10 -12.64 -0.75
CA TYR A 18 -1.83 -11.99 -0.46
C TYR A 18 -2.05 -10.47 -0.43
N PRO A 19 -1.61 -9.80 0.64
CA PRO A 19 -1.74 -8.36 0.69
C PRO A 19 -0.84 -7.73 -0.39
N THR A 20 -1.36 -6.69 -1.06
CA THR A 20 -0.51 -5.77 -1.83
C THR A 20 0.60 -5.24 -0.92
N ARG A 21 1.73 -4.79 -1.47
CA ARG A 21 2.86 -4.30 -0.66
C ARG A 21 2.43 -3.31 0.43
N GLN A 22 1.52 -2.39 0.10
CA GLN A 22 0.96 -1.43 1.06
C GLN A 22 0.03 -2.06 2.10
N CYS A 23 -0.79 -3.05 1.72
CA CYS A 23 -1.58 -3.81 2.69
C CYS A 23 -0.68 -4.65 3.60
N LEU A 24 0.44 -5.16 3.09
CA LEU A 24 1.38 -6.00 3.84
C LEU A 24 2.12 -5.15 4.87
N GLU A 25 2.65 -4.00 4.45
CA GLU A 25 3.28 -3.02 5.35
C GLU A 25 2.30 -2.54 6.42
N ARG A 26 1.02 -2.31 6.06
CA ARG A 26 -0.02 -1.91 7.02
C ARG A 26 -0.37 -3.03 8.00
N TRP A 27 -0.52 -4.26 7.52
CA TRP A 27 -0.85 -5.42 8.34
C TRP A 27 0.30 -5.74 9.31
N LEU A 28 1.54 -5.75 8.82
CA LEU A 28 2.73 -5.98 9.65
C LEU A 28 2.96 -4.87 10.67
N ALA A 29 2.63 -3.62 10.35
CA ALA A 29 2.70 -2.52 11.31
C ALA A 29 1.65 -2.63 12.45
N MET A 30 0.53 -3.30 12.21
CA MET A 30 -0.53 -3.55 13.21
C MET A 30 -0.30 -4.85 13.99
N ASP A 31 0.54 -5.75 13.50
CA ASP A 31 0.87 -7.01 14.17
C ASP A 31 1.96 -6.78 15.23
N SER A 32 1.64 -7.05 16.51
CA SER A 32 2.54 -6.82 17.64
C SER A 32 3.85 -7.61 17.56
N ARG A 33 3.89 -8.71 16.79
CA ARG A 33 5.09 -9.54 16.59
C ARG A 33 6.11 -8.85 15.68
N TYR A 34 5.65 -7.93 14.83
CA TYR A 34 6.46 -7.20 13.85
C TYR A 34 6.52 -5.69 14.13
N ALA A 35 5.65 -5.19 15.02
CA ALA A 35 5.65 -3.82 15.50
C ALA A 35 7.02 -3.45 16.09
N GLY A 36 7.72 -2.50 15.47
CA GLY A 36 9.04 -2.02 15.89
C GLY A 36 10.25 -2.69 15.21
N HIS A 37 10.07 -3.82 14.52
CA HIS A 37 11.14 -4.50 13.77
C HIS A 37 11.15 -4.15 12.28
N MET A 38 10.06 -3.60 11.75
CA MET A 38 10.06 -3.11 10.38
C MET A 38 10.88 -1.83 10.26
N ALA A 39 11.73 -1.77 9.22
CA ALA A 39 12.30 -0.51 8.77
C ALA A 39 11.18 0.52 8.56
N LYS A 40 11.39 1.76 8.98
CA LYS A 40 10.42 2.84 8.77
C LYS A 40 10.00 2.85 7.29
N PRO A 41 8.70 2.94 6.99
CA PRO A 41 8.24 2.99 5.62
C PRO A 41 8.89 4.19 4.92
N ILE A 42 9.33 3.99 3.67
CA ILE A 42 10.00 5.02 2.85
C ILE A 42 9.16 6.29 2.80
N ILE A 43 7.83 6.15 2.78
CA ILE A 43 6.87 7.24 2.92
C ILE A 43 6.09 7.05 4.23
N PRO A 44 6.18 7.99 5.18
CA PRO A 44 5.42 7.96 6.43
C PRO A 44 3.91 7.88 6.21
N LEU A 45 3.20 7.25 7.15
CA LEU A 45 1.75 7.13 7.11
C LEU A 45 1.04 8.49 7.02
N GLU A 46 1.54 9.50 7.72
CA GLU A 46 0.98 10.85 7.70
C GLU A 46 1.05 11.47 6.30
N THR A 47 2.18 11.32 5.59
CA THR A 47 2.35 11.77 4.21
C THR A 47 1.38 11.06 3.28
N ARG A 48 1.17 9.75 3.47
CA ARG A 48 0.19 8.97 2.69
C ARG A 48 -1.25 9.43 2.94
N ARG A 49 -1.62 9.71 4.20
CA ARG A 49 -2.95 10.25 4.53
C ARG A 49 -3.18 11.58 3.82
N ARG A 50 -2.19 12.46 3.89
CA ARG A 50 -2.24 13.78 3.24
C ARG A 50 -2.34 13.68 1.72
N ALA A 51 -1.65 12.72 1.11
CA ALA A 51 -1.78 12.43 -0.33
C ALA A 51 -3.21 12.03 -0.71
N VAL A 52 -3.84 11.18 0.08
CA VAL A 52 -5.22 10.74 -0.14
C VAL A 52 -6.19 11.90 0.03
N GLU A 53 -6.03 12.72 1.07
CA GLU A 53 -6.86 13.92 1.30
C GLU A 53 -6.77 14.91 0.13
N LEU A 54 -5.56 15.16 -0.38
CA LEU A 54 -5.36 16.05 -1.52
C LEU A 54 -6.04 15.53 -2.79
N VAL A 55 -5.90 14.24 -3.09
CA VAL A 55 -6.49 13.63 -4.29
C VAL A 55 -8.01 13.55 -4.18
N LEU A 56 -8.55 13.24 -3.00
CA LEU A 56 -9.99 13.29 -2.74
C LEU A 56 -10.55 14.71 -2.84
N GLY A 57 -9.75 15.73 -2.53
CA GLY A 57 -10.06 17.15 -2.76
C GLY A 57 -10.03 17.59 -4.22
N GLY A 58 -9.88 16.66 -5.18
CA GLY A 58 -9.86 16.94 -6.62
C GLY A 58 -8.48 17.32 -7.16
N MET A 59 -7.43 17.28 -6.35
CA MET A 59 -6.07 17.54 -6.81
C MET A 59 -5.55 16.38 -7.65
N GLN A 60 -4.92 16.67 -8.80
CA GLN A 60 -4.24 15.63 -9.57
C GLN A 60 -3.10 15.00 -8.75
N GLN A 61 -2.96 13.68 -8.84
CA GLN A 61 -1.95 12.92 -8.10
C GLN A 61 -0.51 13.42 -8.31
N LYS A 62 -0.15 13.84 -9.54
CA LYS A 62 1.17 14.41 -9.85
C LYS A 62 1.42 15.72 -9.09
N GLN A 63 0.38 16.53 -8.91
CA GLN A 63 0.46 17.77 -8.17
C GLN A 63 0.49 17.52 -6.65
N ALA A 64 -0.30 16.55 -6.17
CA ALA A 64 -0.25 16.12 -4.77
C ALA A 64 1.15 15.58 -4.40
N ALA A 65 1.76 14.77 -5.28
CA ALA A 65 3.14 14.30 -5.10
C ALA A 65 4.14 15.46 -5.02
N LYS A 66 4.05 16.44 -5.94
CA LYS A 66 4.90 17.63 -5.92
C LYS A 66 4.73 18.48 -4.64
N GLN A 67 3.55 18.46 -4.04
CA GLN A 67 3.26 19.18 -2.79
C GLN A 67 3.79 18.45 -1.54
N LEU A 68 4.05 17.15 -1.63
CA LEU A 68 4.45 16.30 -0.51
C LEU A 68 5.96 16.04 -0.42
N GLY A 69 6.74 16.53 -1.38
CA GLY A 69 8.20 16.42 -1.43
C GLY A 69 8.67 15.49 -2.54
#